data_AF-B3EY82-F1
#
_entry.id   AF-B3EY82-F1
#
_cell.length_a   1.000
_cell.length_b   1.000
_cell.length_c   1.000
_cell.angle_alpha   90.00
_cell.angle_beta   90.00
_cell.angle_gamma   90.00
#
_symmetry.space_group_name_H-M   'P 1'
#
loop_
_entity.id
_entity.type
_entity.pdbx_description
1 polymer ?
#
loop_
_entity_poly.entity_id
_entity_poly.type
_entity_poly.pdbx_seq_one_letter_code
_entity_poly.pdbx_strand_id
1 'polypeptide(L)'
;MEARLLVVVCRLVLEFLLQAESTRVELVPEKIAGFWKEVAVASDQNLVLKAQRRVEGLFLTFSGRNVTVKAVYNSSGSCMTERSVGSERDAAGEFAFPGNREIHVMDTDYERYTILKLSVLWQGTNFHVLKYFTRSLENEDEPGFWRFREMTADQGLYMLARHGRCAELLKEGLV
;
A
#
# COMPACT_ATOMS: atom_id res chain seq x y z
N MET A 1 22.59 40.65 17.46
CA MET A 1 21.27 40.53 16.79
C MET A 1 21.11 39.17 16.10
N GLU A 2 22.19 38.63 15.51
CA GLU A 2 22.29 37.30 14.86
C GLU A 2 21.73 36.10 15.66
N ALA A 3 22.11 35.96 16.93
CA ALA A 3 21.74 34.77 17.72
C ALA A 3 20.22 34.62 17.92
N ARG A 4 19.46 35.73 17.94
CA ARG A 4 17.99 35.68 18.05
C ARG A 4 17.35 35.22 16.75
N LEU A 5 17.92 35.61 15.60
CA LEU A 5 17.43 35.20 14.29
C LEU A 5 17.59 33.69 14.08
N LEU A 6 18.75 33.14 14.44
CA LEU A 6 19.04 31.70 14.34
C LEU A 6 18.07 30.83 15.18
N VAL A 7 17.75 31.26 16.41
CA VAL A 7 16.80 30.52 17.27
C VAL A 7 15.39 30.52 16.70
N VAL A 8 14.94 31.65 16.13
CA VAL A 8 13.62 31.74 15.48
C VAL A 8 13.56 30.85 14.24
N VAL A 9 14.61 30.87 13.40
CA VAL A 9 14.70 29.99 12.22
C VAL A 9 14.70 28.52 12.63
N CYS A 10 15.46 28.12 13.66
CA CYS A 10 15.44 26.74 14.16
C CYS A 10 14.07 26.29 14.63
N ARG A 11 13.31 27.15 15.32
CA ARG A 11 11.94 26.81 15.77
C ARG A 11 10.99 26.62 14.60
N LEU A 12 11.03 27.51 13.62
CA LEU A 12 10.20 27.41 12.42
C LEU A 12 10.54 26.14 11.63
N VAL A 13 11.82 25.81 11.48
CA VAL A 13 12.25 24.58 10.81
C VAL A 13 11.79 23.35 11.59
N LEU A 14 11.90 23.34 12.93
CA LEU A 14 11.46 22.21 13.75
C LEU A 14 9.93 22.02 13.68
N GLU A 15 9.16 23.10 13.75
CA GLU A 15 7.70 23.09 13.58
C GLU A 15 7.32 22.60 12.18
N PHE A 16 8.03 23.03 11.15
CA PHE A 16 7.79 22.60 9.76
C PHE A 16 8.16 21.12 9.54
N LEU A 17 9.27 20.65 10.14
CA LEU A 17 9.66 19.24 10.11
C LEU A 17 8.67 18.36 10.87
N LEU A 18 8.15 18.82 12.02
CA LEU A 18 7.11 18.11 12.77
C LEU A 18 5.77 18.06 12.01
N GLN A 19 5.44 19.09 11.23
CA GLN A 19 4.26 19.06 10.37
C GLN A 19 4.45 18.19 9.10
N ALA A 20 5.68 18.04 8.62
CA ALA A 20 5.98 17.27 7.42
C ALA A 20 5.76 15.74 7.58
N GLU A 21 5.73 15.22 8.81
CA GLU A 21 5.67 13.76 9.04
C GLU A 21 4.26 13.14 9.05
N SER A 22 3.19 13.89 8.77
CA SER A 22 1.83 13.32 8.89
C SER A 22 0.78 14.04 8.04
N THR A 23 0.96 14.13 6.72
CA THR A 23 -0.22 14.22 5.84
C THR A 23 -0.88 12.85 5.79
N ARG A 24 -1.61 12.49 6.87
CA ARG A 24 -2.44 11.28 6.88
C ARG A 24 -3.55 11.47 5.87
N VAL A 25 -3.77 10.48 5.03
CA VAL A 25 -4.94 10.44 4.16
C VAL A 25 -6.15 10.20 5.06
N GLU A 26 -7.08 11.16 5.10
CA GLU A 26 -8.41 10.90 5.65
C GLU A 26 -9.12 9.93 4.70
N LEU A 27 -9.08 8.64 5.04
CA LEU A 27 -9.59 7.58 4.19
C LEU A 27 -11.13 7.59 4.19
N VAL A 28 -11.73 7.58 3.01
CA VAL A 28 -13.15 7.26 2.83
C VAL A 28 -13.27 5.79 2.39
N PRO A 29 -13.66 4.86 3.28
CA PRO A 29 -13.65 3.41 3.00
C PRO A 29 -14.46 3.01 1.76
N GLU A 30 -15.60 3.65 1.54
CA GLU A 30 -16.50 3.34 0.43
C GLU A 30 -15.90 3.70 -0.93
N LYS A 31 -15.02 4.72 -0.97
CA LYS A 31 -14.37 5.18 -2.21
C LYS A 31 -13.19 4.29 -2.61
N ILE A 32 -12.47 3.73 -1.64
CA ILE A 32 -11.36 2.81 -1.93
C ILE A 32 -11.84 1.37 -2.16
N ALA A 33 -13.08 1.04 -1.81
CA ALA A 33 -13.66 -0.28 -2.03
C ALA A 33 -13.57 -0.75 -3.51
N GLY A 34 -13.64 -2.06 -3.72
CA GLY A 34 -13.62 -2.69 -5.04
C GLY A 34 -12.25 -3.19 -5.48
N PHE A 35 -12.08 -3.34 -6.80
CA PHE A 35 -10.93 -3.98 -7.43
C PHE A 35 -9.70 -3.06 -7.53
N TRP A 36 -8.51 -3.66 -7.38
CA TRP A 36 -7.20 -3.04 -7.51
C TRP A 36 -6.17 -4.05 -8.07
N LYS A 37 -5.46 -3.74 -9.15
CA LYS A 37 -4.36 -4.53 -9.71
C LYS A 37 -3.03 -4.08 -9.10
N GLU A 38 -2.18 -5.01 -8.65
CA GLU A 38 -0.81 -4.69 -8.23
C GLU A 38 0.01 -4.34 -9.49
N VAL A 39 0.69 -3.19 -9.47
CA VAL A 39 1.54 -2.73 -10.59
C VAL A 39 3.00 -2.66 -10.17
N ALA A 40 3.30 -2.26 -8.93
CA ALA A 40 4.68 -2.23 -8.47
C ALA A 40 4.82 -2.47 -6.97
N VAL A 41 6.01 -2.92 -6.59
CA VAL A 41 6.36 -3.24 -5.21
C VAL A 41 7.76 -2.74 -4.90
N ALA A 42 7.93 -2.11 -3.75
CA ALA A 42 9.20 -1.67 -3.22
C ALA A 42 9.39 -2.14 -1.77
N SER A 43 10.62 -2.48 -1.41
CA SER A 43 10.98 -2.87 -0.05
C SER A 43 12.49 -2.74 0.14
N ASP A 44 12.92 -2.44 1.36
CA ASP A 44 14.33 -2.51 1.77
C ASP A 44 14.83 -3.94 1.95
N GLN A 45 13.91 -4.92 1.92
CA GLN A 45 14.18 -6.31 2.26
C GLN A 45 13.73 -7.26 1.15
N ASN A 46 14.58 -8.24 0.86
CA ASN A 46 14.38 -9.19 -0.24
C ASN A 46 13.33 -10.29 0.07
N LEU A 47 12.46 -10.10 1.07
CA LEU A 47 11.43 -11.08 1.40
C LEU A 47 10.36 -11.17 0.30
N VAL A 48 9.97 -10.02 -0.27
CA VAL A 48 8.90 -9.99 -1.27
C VAL A 48 9.34 -10.58 -2.60
N LEU A 49 10.59 -10.30 -3.01
CA LEU A 49 11.10 -10.81 -4.29
C LEU A 49 11.28 -12.33 -4.27
N LYS A 50 11.41 -12.91 -3.07
CA LYS A 50 11.52 -14.36 -2.84
C LYS A 50 10.19 -15.03 -2.49
N ALA A 51 9.11 -14.28 -2.31
CA ALA A 51 7.81 -14.85 -1.98
C ALA A 51 7.29 -15.71 -3.13
N GLN A 52 6.99 -16.99 -2.87
CA GLN A 52 6.45 -17.91 -3.88
C GLN A 52 5.09 -17.48 -4.43
N ARG A 53 4.34 -16.68 -3.65
CA ARG A 53 2.99 -16.21 -4.00
C ARG A 53 3.00 -14.70 -4.10
N ARG A 54 2.90 -14.19 -5.33
CA ARG A 54 2.82 -12.75 -5.59
C ARG A 54 1.37 -12.36 -5.85
N VAL A 55 0.90 -11.36 -5.12
CA VAL A 55 -0.42 -10.76 -5.34
C VAL A 55 -0.44 -10.09 -6.71
N GLU A 56 -1.43 -10.42 -7.54
CA GLU A 56 -1.69 -9.74 -8.81
C GLU A 56 -2.82 -8.71 -8.68
N GLY A 57 -3.73 -8.93 -7.73
CA GLY A 57 -4.82 -7.99 -7.47
C GLY A 57 -5.52 -8.22 -6.14
N LEU A 58 -6.28 -7.21 -5.73
CA LEU A 58 -7.08 -7.16 -4.51
C LEU A 58 -8.51 -6.77 -4.86
N PHE A 59 -9.45 -7.27 -4.07
CA PHE A 59 -10.81 -6.74 -3.99
C PHE A 59 -11.10 -6.39 -2.54
N LEU A 60 -11.41 -5.11 -2.29
CA LEU A 60 -11.65 -4.56 -0.95
C LEU A 60 -13.15 -4.42 -0.71
N THR A 61 -13.65 -4.92 0.43
CA THR A 61 -15.03 -4.74 0.87
C THR A 61 -15.04 -4.27 2.31
N PHE A 62 -15.82 -3.25 2.63
CA PHE A 62 -15.91 -2.68 3.97
C PHE A 62 -17.23 -3.03 4.66
N SER A 63 -17.18 -3.21 5.98
CA SER A 63 -18.34 -3.42 6.83
C SER A 63 -18.07 -2.82 8.20
N GLY A 64 -18.64 -1.64 8.46
CA GLY A 64 -18.27 -0.83 9.62
C GLY A 64 -16.78 -0.54 9.65
N ARG A 65 -16.12 -0.84 10.77
CA ARG A 65 -14.66 -0.69 10.94
C ARG A 65 -13.83 -1.86 10.39
N ASN A 66 -14.43 -2.81 9.68
CA ASN A 66 -13.73 -3.96 9.13
C ASN A 66 -13.53 -3.83 7.62
N VAL A 67 -12.38 -4.29 7.14
CA VAL A 67 -12.07 -4.47 5.73
C VAL A 67 -11.85 -5.95 5.43
N THR A 68 -12.53 -6.47 4.42
CA THR A 68 -12.25 -7.78 3.82
C THR A 68 -11.40 -7.56 2.59
N VAL A 69 -10.25 -8.23 2.55
CA VAL A 69 -9.32 -8.26 1.42
C VAL A 69 -9.42 -9.63 0.77
N LYS A 70 -9.97 -9.70 -0.44
CA LYS A 70 -9.82 -10.87 -1.32
C LYS A 70 -8.59 -10.62 -2.21
N ALA A 71 -7.49 -11.31 -1.93
CA ALA A 71 -6.28 -11.24 -2.72
C ALA A 71 -6.26 -12.37 -3.75
N VAL A 72 -5.78 -12.10 -4.95
CA VAL A 72 -5.53 -13.12 -5.98
C VAL A 72 -4.04 -13.17 -6.33
N TYR A 73 -3.52 -14.37 -6.52
CA TYR A 73 -2.13 -14.61 -6.90
C TYR A 73 -2.03 -15.78 -7.87
N ASN A 74 -0.99 -15.75 -8.70
CA ASN A 74 -0.61 -16.89 -9.53
C ASN A 74 0.23 -17.86 -8.71
N SER A 75 -0.25 -19.09 -8.61
CA SER A 75 0.45 -20.21 -7.98
C SER A 75 0.64 -21.31 -9.03
N SER A 76 1.87 -21.45 -9.53
CA SER A 76 2.25 -22.49 -10.50
C SER A 76 1.36 -22.54 -11.75
N GLY A 77 0.93 -21.37 -12.25
CA GLY A 77 0.08 -21.25 -13.44
C GLY A 77 -1.42 -21.26 -13.16
N SER A 78 -1.84 -21.49 -11.92
CA SER A 78 -3.24 -21.44 -11.48
C SER A 78 -3.51 -20.19 -10.65
N CYS A 79 -4.70 -19.62 -10.83
CA CYS A 79 -5.15 -18.48 -10.03
C CYS A 79 -5.73 -18.97 -8.71
N MET A 80 -5.14 -18.52 -7.61
CA MET A 80 -5.60 -18.80 -6.26
C MET A 80 -6.07 -17.53 -5.58
N THR A 81 -7.10 -17.64 -4.75
CA THR A 81 -7.58 -16.54 -3.92
C THR A 81 -7.41 -16.82 -2.45
N GLU A 82 -7.20 -15.76 -1.68
CA GLU A 82 -7.21 -15.79 -0.23
C GLU A 82 -8.09 -14.65 0.28
N ARG A 83 -8.87 -14.92 1.33
CA ARG A 83 -9.66 -13.90 2.01
C ARG A 83 -9.10 -13.66 3.39
N SER A 84 -8.78 -12.41 3.69
CA SER A 84 -8.40 -11.96 5.03
C SER A 84 -9.33 -10.84 5.47
N VAL A 85 -9.68 -10.81 6.76
CA VAL A 85 -10.46 -9.72 7.35
C VAL A 85 -9.56 -8.98 8.32
N GLY A 86 -9.52 -7.65 8.18
CA GLY A 86 -8.82 -6.75 9.06
C GLY A 86 -9.78 -5.77 9.72
N SER A 87 -9.33 -5.15 10.80
CA SER A 87 -10.08 -4.16 11.57
C SER A 87 -9.29 -2.86 11.63
N GLU A 88 -9.98 -1.75 11.42
CA GLU A 88 -9.42 -0.41 11.49
C GLU A 88 -8.92 -0.10 12.91
N ARG A 89 -7.74 0.48 12.99
CA ARG A 89 -7.12 0.97 14.22
C ARG A 89 -7.68 2.36 14.58
N ASP A 90 -7.05 3.01 15.54
CA ASP A 90 -7.45 4.35 15.99
C ASP A 90 -7.14 5.44 14.95
N ALA A 91 -6.17 5.18 14.07
CA ALA A 91 -5.87 6.03 12.92
C ALA A 91 -6.64 5.55 11.68
N ALA A 92 -7.34 6.48 11.01
CA ALA A 92 -8.05 6.21 9.78
C ALA A 92 -7.11 5.66 8.71
N GLY A 93 -7.53 4.61 8.02
CA GLY A 93 -6.73 3.98 6.95
C GLY A 93 -5.63 3.03 7.41
N GLU A 94 -5.51 2.76 8.72
CA GLU A 94 -4.66 1.71 9.28
C GLU A 94 -5.50 0.51 9.69
N PHE A 95 -5.23 -0.66 9.10
CA PHE A 95 -5.99 -1.89 9.31
C PHE A 95 -5.09 -3.00 9.82
N ALA A 96 -5.47 -3.61 10.94
CA ALA A 96 -4.78 -4.76 11.49
C ALA A 96 -5.45 -6.07 11.10
N PHE A 97 -4.63 -7.05 10.77
CA PHE A 97 -5.03 -8.38 10.31
C PHE A 97 -4.44 -9.46 11.21
N PRO A 98 -5.04 -10.66 11.25
CA PRO A 98 -4.44 -11.81 11.90
C PRO A 98 -3.01 -12.07 11.43
N GLY A 99 -2.17 -12.55 12.35
CA GLY A 99 -0.75 -12.84 12.08
C GLY A 99 0.17 -11.63 12.17
N ASN A 100 -0.17 -10.61 12.98
CA ASN A 100 0.62 -9.38 13.15
C ASN A 100 0.92 -8.68 11.82
N ARG A 101 -0.09 -8.64 10.95
CA ARG A 101 -0.03 -7.97 9.65
C ARG A 101 -0.82 -6.68 9.74
N GLU A 102 -0.32 -5.64 9.12
CA GLU A 102 -0.99 -4.33 9.05
C GLU A 102 -0.94 -3.79 7.64
N ILE A 103 -2.01 -3.10 7.24
CA ILE A 103 -2.09 -2.36 5.98
C ILE A 103 -2.38 -0.92 6.31
N HIS A 104 -1.57 -0.01 5.77
CA HIS A 104 -1.80 1.43 5.84
C HIS A 104 -1.94 1.97 4.42
N VAL A 105 -3.03 2.69 4.16
CA VAL A 105 -3.18 3.50 2.94
C VAL A 105 -2.30 4.74 3.04
N MET A 106 -1.19 4.76 2.30
CA MET A 106 -0.23 5.86 2.34
C MET A 106 -0.65 7.02 1.44
N ASP A 107 -1.28 6.71 0.30
CA ASP A 107 -1.77 7.69 -0.67
C ASP A 107 -2.86 7.07 -1.55
N THR A 108 -3.81 7.87 -2.03
CA THR A 108 -4.81 7.44 -3.02
C THR A 108 -5.57 8.63 -3.59
N ASP A 109 -5.93 8.53 -4.88
CA ASP A 109 -6.94 9.39 -5.51
C ASP A 109 -8.30 8.70 -5.66
N TYR A 110 -8.47 7.50 -5.08
CA TYR A 110 -9.63 6.61 -5.12
C TYR A 110 -10.01 6.05 -6.51
N GLU A 111 -9.76 6.82 -7.57
CA GLU A 111 -10.23 6.57 -8.93
C GLU A 111 -9.20 5.85 -9.80
N ARG A 112 -7.92 6.13 -9.62
CA ARG A 112 -6.86 5.60 -10.50
C ARG A 112 -5.87 4.76 -9.73
N TYR A 113 -5.44 5.20 -8.55
CA TYR A 113 -4.41 4.52 -7.80
C TYR A 113 -4.58 4.52 -6.29
N THR A 114 -3.88 3.58 -5.64
CA THR A 114 -3.60 3.61 -4.22
C THR A 114 -2.21 3.06 -3.93
N ILE A 115 -1.53 3.63 -2.95
CA ILE A 115 -0.26 3.16 -2.42
C ILE A 115 -0.51 2.60 -1.03
N LEU A 116 -0.22 1.32 -0.85
CA LEU A 116 -0.40 0.62 0.41
C LEU A 116 0.96 0.28 1.01
N LYS A 117 1.16 0.59 2.29
CA LYS A 117 2.25 0.04 3.11
C LYS A 117 1.73 -1.20 3.83
N LEU A 118 2.34 -2.33 3.55
CA LEU A 118 2.09 -3.59 4.24
C LEU A 118 3.21 -3.81 5.25
N SER A 119 2.85 -4.02 6.51
CA SER A 119 3.77 -4.32 7.59
C SER A 119 3.49 -5.72 8.12
N VAL A 120 4.54 -6.49 8.39
CA VAL A 120 4.42 -7.80 9.06
C VAL A 120 5.53 -7.97 10.08
N LEU A 121 5.14 -8.34 11.31
CA LEU A 121 6.10 -8.74 12.32
C LEU A 121 6.49 -10.21 12.11
N TRP A 122 7.72 -10.46 11.67
CA TRP A 122 8.25 -11.79 11.44
C TRP A 122 9.53 -11.99 12.26
N GLN A 123 9.58 -13.05 13.08
CA GLN A 123 10.71 -13.36 13.98
C GLN A 123 11.20 -12.15 14.81
N GLY A 124 10.26 -11.33 15.30
CA GLY A 124 10.57 -10.14 16.10
C GLY A 124 11.06 -8.93 15.31
N THR A 125 11.16 -9.04 13.98
CA THR A 125 11.55 -7.94 13.08
C THR A 125 10.33 -7.46 12.29
N ASN A 126 10.16 -6.13 12.21
CA ASN A 126 9.13 -5.54 11.36
C ASN A 126 9.63 -5.46 9.92
N PHE A 127 8.90 -6.11 9.02
CA PHE A 127 9.12 -6.03 7.59
C PHE A 127 8.09 -5.12 6.97
N HIS A 128 8.52 -4.27 6.06
CA HIS A 128 7.65 -3.33 5.37
C HIS A 128 7.79 -3.43 3.86
N VAL A 129 6.66 -3.27 3.19
CA VAL A 129 6.57 -3.32 1.73
C VAL A 129 5.62 -2.22 1.29
N LEU A 130 6.05 -1.39 0.36
CA LEU A 130 5.13 -0.48 -0.32
C LEU A 130 4.68 -1.12 -1.62
N LYS A 131 3.38 -1.03 -1.88
CA LYS A 131 2.75 -1.59 -3.06
C LYS A 131 1.92 -0.52 -3.74
N TYR A 132 2.11 -0.40 -5.05
CA TYR A 132 1.34 0.48 -5.91
C TYR A 132 0.28 -0.32 -6.65
N PHE A 133 -0.95 0.15 -6.56
CA PHE A 133 -2.11 -0.48 -7.18
C PHE A 133 -2.85 0.49 -8.10
N THR A 134 -3.46 -0.04 -9.16
CA THR A 134 -4.31 0.72 -10.08
C THR A 134 -5.69 0.08 -10.25
N ARG A 135 -6.70 0.87 -10.66
CA ARG A 135 -8.03 0.34 -11.07
C ARG A 135 -8.01 -0.31 -12.45
N SER A 136 -7.10 0.14 -13.31
CA SER A 136 -6.97 -0.33 -14.69
C SER A 136 -6.24 -1.67 -14.75
N LEU A 137 -6.62 -2.51 -15.71
CA LEU A 137 -5.85 -3.72 -16.02
C LEU A 137 -4.69 -3.42 -16.97
N GLU A 138 -4.81 -2.35 -17.77
CA GLU A 138 -3.90 -2.02 -18.87
C GLU A 138 -2.94 -0.89 -18.51
N ASN A 139 -3.40 0.10 -17.72
CA ASN A 139 -2.59 1.28 -17.41
C ASN A 139 -1.70 1.04 -16.19
N GLU A 140 -0.39 1.14 -16.40
CA GLU A 140 0.63 1.02 -15.36
C GLU A 140 1.24 2.39 -15.00
N ASP A 141 1.33 3.31 -15.96
CA ASP A 141 1.96 4.65 -15.84
C ASP A 141 0.96 5.77 -15.53
N GLU A 142 0.15 5.61 -14.48
CA GLU A 142 -0.71 6.68 -13.97
C GLU A 142 0.09 7.70 -13.13
N PRO A 143 -0.38 8.94 -12.92
CA PRO A 143 0.33 9.96 -12.14
C PRO A 143 0.77 9.49 -10.74
N GLY A 144 -0.02 8.61 -10.12
CA GLY A 144 0.33 8.00 -8.83
C GLY A 144 1.60 7.16 -8.85
N PHE A 145 2.04 6.68 -10.01
CA PHE A 145 3.28 5.92 -10.16
C PHE A 145 4.53 6.79 -9.97
N TRP A 146 4.48 8.06 -10.39
CA TRP A 146 5.53 9.03 -10.06
C TRP A 146 5.63 9.26 -8.57
N ARG A 147 4.48 9.41 -7.90
CA ARG A 147 4.42 9.54 -6.44
C ARG A 147 4.95 8.30 -5.73
N PHE A 148 4.62 7.11 -6.21
CA PHE A 148 5.18 5.87 -5.69
C PHE A 148 6.71 5.84 -5.82
N ARG A 149 7.25 6.18 -6.99
CA ARG A 149 8.70 6.23 -7.21
C ARG A 149 9.40 7.24 -6.30
N GLU A 150 8.81 8.42 -6.10
CA GLU A 150 9.32 9.42 -5.18
C GLU A 150 9.36 8.88 -3.74
N MET A 151 8.26 8.27 -3.28
CA MET A 151 8.17 7.66 -1.94
C MET A 151 9.12 6.48 -1.72
N THR A 152 9.53 5.79 -2.78
CA THR A 152 10.34 4.57 -2.70
C THR A 152 11.77 4.76 -3.20
N ALA A 153 12.20 6.00 -3.47
CA ALA A 153 13.52 6.29 -4.06
C ALA A 153 14.67 5.67 -3.24
N ASP A 154 14.52 5.64 -1.91
CA ASP A 154 15.55 5.16 -0.98
C ASP A 154 15.39 3.70 -0.54
N GLN A 155 14.36 2.97 -1.01
CA GLN A 155 14.09 1.60 -0.54
C GLN A 155 14.99 0.54 -1.20
N GLY A 156 15.73 0.88 -2.26
CA GLY A 156 16.71 -0.01 -2.88
C GLY A 156 16.12 -1.11 -3.77
N LEU A 157 15.18 -1.94 -3.29
CA LEU A 157 14.57 -3.00 -4.11
C LEU A 157 13.24 -2.57 -4.69
N TYR A 158 13.09 -2.79 -6.00
CA TYR A 158 11.94 -2.39 -6.78
C TYR A 158 11.55 -3.50 -7.76
N MET A 159 10.26 -3.80 -7.88
CA MET A 159 9.71 -4.73 -8.86
C MET A 159 8.45 -4.20 -9.51
N LEU A 160 8.41 -4.26 -10.83
CA LEU A 160 7.15 -4.17 -11.59
C LEU A 160 6.39 -5.49 -11.51
N ALA A 161 5.06 -5.41 -11.50
CA ALA A 161 4.17 -6.55 -11.63
C ALA A 161 4.35 -7.24 -12.97
N ARG A 162 4.11 -8.55 -12.98
CA ARG A 162 4.00 -9.31 -14.23
C ARG A 162 2.56 -9.16 -14.75
N HIS A 163 2.33 -9.62 -15.98
CA HIS A 163 1.00 -9.66 -16.58
C HIS A 163 -0.02 -10.31 -15.62
N GLY A 164 -1.05 -9.55 -15.26
CA GLY A 164 -1.94 -9.86 -14.15
C GLY A 164 -3.16 -10.69 -14.55
N ARG A 165 -2.97 -11.83 -15.23
CA ARG A 165 -4.07 -12.69 -15.71
C ARG A 165 -5.03 -13.07 -14.58
N CYS A 166 -4.52 -13.34 -13.38
CA CYS A 166 -5.39 -13.67 -12.26
C CYS A 166 -6.14 -12.44 -11.70
N ALA A 167 -5.55 -11.25 -11.84
CA ALA A 167 -6.23 -9.99 -11.53
C ALA A 167 -7.39 -9.72 -12.49
N GLU A 168 -7.24 -10.04 -13.78
CA GLU A 168 -8.33 -9.95 -14.77
C GLU A 168 -9.53 -10.81 -14.34
N LEU A 169 -9.29 -12.09 -14.00
CA LEU A 169 -10.34 -12.98 -13.53
C LEU A 169 -10.99 -12.49 -12.23
N LEU A 170 -10.22 -11.89 -11.32
CA LEU A 170 -10.77 -11.32 -10.09
C LEU A 170 -11.70 -10.12 -10.39
N LYS A 171 -11.32 -9.25 -11.34
CA LYS A 171 -12.14 -8.10 -11.76
C LYS A 171 -13.44 -8.55 -12.42
N GLU A 172 -13.39 -9.61 -13.21
CA GLU A 172 -14.55 -10.21 -13.88
C GLU A 172 -15.42 -11.09 -12.96
N GLY A 173 -14.97 -11.36 -11.73
CA GLY A 173 -15.68 -12.20 -10.77
C GLY A 173 -15.62 -13.70 -11.08
N LEU A 174 -14.62 -14.15 -11.85
CA LEU A 174 -14.50 -15.53 -12.36
C LEU A 174 -13.69 -16.48 -11.45
N VAL A 175 -13.32 -16.07 -10.22
CA VAL A 175 -12.50 -16.85 -9.26
C VAL A 175 -13.19 -17.09 -7.94
#